data_AF-A0A1M3R2W0-F1
#
_entry.id   AF-A0A1M3R2W0-F1
#
_cell.length_a   1.000
_cell.length_b   1.000
_cell.length_c   1.000
_cell.angle_alpha   90.00
_cell.angle_beta   90.00
_cell.angle_gamma   90.00
#
_symmetry.space_group_name_H-M   'P 1'
#
loop_
_entity.id
_entity.type
_entity.pdbx_description
1 polymer ?
#
loop_
_entity_poly.entity_id
_entity_poly.type
_entity_poly.pdbx_seq_one_letter_code
_entity_poly.pdbx_strand_id
1 'polypeptide(L)'
;MKNIIVLIVTIVFVACGAQKTEHNVFGKWSVKFKSGPLAEVRFHKDGTHDYIVDGKLFSSGKSVFSNDTLKTFDPICNDEGEYYGIYKVDFLQGDSIRFIAIEDSCKPRVYDINNAVLHRINP
;
A
#
# COMPACT_ATOMS: atom_id res chain seq x y z
N MET A 1 33.76 38.74 45.29
CA MET A 1 33.89 38.90 43.83
C MET A 1 33.00 37.86 43.17
N LYS A 2 32.25 38.31 42.18
CA LYS A 2 30.95 37.79 41.75
C LYS A 2 31.12 36.65 40.74
N ASN A 3 30.46 35.53 41.04
CA ASN A 3 30.35 34.29 40.29
C ASN A 3 30.29 34.51 38.77
N ILE A 4 31.16 33.84 38.01
CA ILE A 4 30.99 33.64 36.58
C ILE A 4 30.66 32.16 36.36
N ILE A 5 29.43 31.98 35.93
CA ILE A 5 28.68 30.74 35.76
C ILE A 5 29.21 30.01 34.51
N VAL A 6 29.53 28.74 34.67
CA VAL A 6 29.89 27.80 33.60
C VAL A 6 28.65 27.56 32.74
N LEU A 7 28.67 27.99 31.48
CA LEU A 7 27.59 27.78 30.53
C LEU A 7 27.78 26.43 29.81
N ILE A 8 27.18 25.36 30.35
CA ILE A 8 27.05 24.07 29.66
C ILE A 8 25.89 24.21 28.68
N VAL A 9 26.21 24.36 27.39
CA VAL A 9 25.22 24.33 26.30
C VAL A 9 24.96 22.86 25.96
N THR A 10 23.94 22.27 26.58
CA THR A 10 23.43 20.94 26.23
C THR A 10 22.62 21.05 24.95
N ILE A 11 23.24 20.71 23.81
CA ILE A 11 22.54 20.55 22.53
C ILE A 11 21.75 19.24 22.62
N VAL A 12 20.47 19.32 22.97
CA VAL A 12 19.54 18.20 22.86
C VAL A 12 19.21 18.04 21.38
N PHE A 13 19.92 17.15 20.69
CA PHE A 13 19.50 16.65 19.39
C PHE A 13 18.21 15.84 19.60
N VAL A 14 17.07 16.48 19.39
CA VAL A 14 15.80 15.78 19.14
C VAL A 14 15.94 15.14 17.77
N ALA A 15 16.49 13.92 17.75
CA ALA A 15 16.39 13.05 16.59
C ALA A 15 14.90 12.67 16.45
N CYS A 16 14.15 13.46 15.69
CA CYS A 16 12.91 12.99 15.08
C CYS A 16 13.31 11.76 14.26
N GLY A 17 13.10 10.57 14.82
CA GLY A 17 13.21 9.32 14.11
C GLY A 17 12.17 9.34 13.00
N ALA A 18 12.58 9.76 11.80
CA ALA A 18 11.83 9.47 10.59
C ALA A 18 11.77 7.95 10.52
N GLN A 19 10.64 7.40 10.99
CA GLN A 19 10.35 5.99 10.92
C GLN A 19 10.41 5.67 9.43
N LYS A 20 11.47 4.97 8.99
CA LYS A 20 11.59 4.55 7.60
C LYS A 20 10.37 3.68 7.33
N THR A 21 9.39 4.24 6.62
CA THR A 21 8.29 3.45 6.08
C THR A 21 8.94 2.41 5.22
N GLU A 22 8.84 1.14 5.63
CA GLU A 22 9.40 0.06 4.84
C GLU A 22 8.70 0.09 3.48
N HIS A 23 9.46 0.13 2.38
CA HIS A 23 8.92 0.12 1.02
C HIS A 23 8.39 -1.29 0.74
N ASN A 24 7.26 -1.64 1.35
CA ASN A 24 6.52 -2.86 1.09
C ASN A 24 5.01 -2.59 1.14
N VAL A 25 4.27 -3.43 0.43
CA VAL A 25 2.80 -3.36 0.37
C VAL A 25 2.13 -4.23 1.43
N PHE A 26 2.88 -4.97 2.26
CA PHE A 26 2.29 -5.93 3.18
C PHE A 26 1.39 -5.25 4.22
N GLY A 27 0.30 -5.94 4.58
CA GLY A 27 -0.70 -5.47 5.53
C GLY A 27 -2.03 -5.12 4.89
N LYS A 28 -2.82 -4.32 5.62
CA LYS A 28 -4.20 -3.98 5.28
C LYS A 28 -4.28 -2.56 4.74
N TRP A 29 -5.09 -2.38 3.71
CA TRP A 29 -5.26 -1.11 3.03
C TRP A 29 -6.73 -0.89 2.71
N SER A 30 -7.18 0.36 2.78
CA SER A 30 -8.47 0.77 2.25
C SER A 30 -8.30 1.39 0.88
N VAL A 31 -9.18 1.04 -0.04
CA VAL A 31 -9.21 1.59 -1.39
C VAL A 31 -10.65 1.93 -1.77
N LYS A 32 -10.85 3.12 -2.34
CA LYS A 32 -12.12 3.48 -2.97
C LYS A 32 -11.99 3.26 -4.47
N PHE A 33 -12.65 2.25 -5.00
CA PHE A 33 -12.75 2.05 -6.44
C PHE A 33 -13.51 3.20 -7.09
N LYS A 34 -13.16 3.54 -8.34
CA LYS A 34 -13.79 4.65 -9.06
C LYS A 34 -15.27 4.37 -9.36
N SER A 35 -15.58 3.16 -9.78
CA SER A 35 -16.95 2.70 -10.06
C SER A 35 -17.56 1.86 -8.94
N GLY A 36 -16.74 1.38 -8.00
CA GLY A 36 -17.11 0.38 -7.00
C GLY A 36 -17.24 0.89 -5.56
N PRO A 37 -17.51 -0.02 -4.61
CA PRO A 37 -17.58 0.28 -3.18
C PRO A 37 -16.19 0.59 -2.60
N LEU A 38 -16.17 0.95 -1.32
CA LEU A 38 -14.93 0.92 -0.54
C LEU A 38 -14.54 -0.56 -0.34
N ALA A 39 -13.28 -0.88 -0.52
CA ALA A 39 -12.76 -2.22 -0.31
C ALA A 39 -11.57 -2.20 0.65
N GLU A 40 -11.41 -3.29 1.40
CA GLU A 40 -10.16 -3.61 2.09
C GLU A 40 -9.32 -4.52 1.19
N VAL A 41 -8.04 -4.20 1.04
CA VAL A 41 -7.05 -5.03 0.37
C VAL A 41 -6.06 -5.53 1.41
N ARG A 42 -5.82 -6.84 1.44
CA ARG A 42 -4.83 -7.47 2.31
C ARG A 42 -3.71 -8.05 1.45
N PHE A 43 -2.49 -7.58 1.63
CA PHE A 43 -1.32 -8.18 1.02
C PHE A 43 -0.57 -9.00 2.07
N HIS A 44 -0.47 -10.31 1.83
CA HIS A 44 0.10 -11.26 2.77
C HIS A 44 1.57 -11.51 2.46
N LYS A 45 2.36 -11.81 3.51
CA LYS A 45 3.79 -12.10 3.36
C LYS A 45 4.08 -13.43 2.65
N ASP A 46 3.08 -14.31 2.54
CA ASP A 46 3.17 -15.60 1.86
C ASP A 46 2.98 -15.51 0.34
N GLY A 47 2.82 -14.29 -0.20
CA GLY A 47 2.64 -14.05 -1.63
C GLY A 47 1.21 -14.21 -2.11
N THR A 48 0.23 -14.01 -1.23
CA THR A 48 -1.20 -13.97 -1.57
C THR A 48 -1.80 -12.59 -1.28
N HIS A 49 -3.00 -12.34 -1.80
CA HIS A 49 -3.78 -11.16 -1.47
C HIS A 49 -5.27 -11.46 -1.39
N ASP A 50 -5.99 -10.63 -0.64
CA ASP A 50 -7.45 -10.66 -0.58
C ASP A 50 -8.04 -9.26 -0.84
N TYR A 51 -9.11 -9.22 -1.60
CA TYR A 51 -10.03 -8.10 -1.71
C TYR A 51 -11.29 -8.41 -0.91
N ILE A 52 -11.67 -7.51 -0.02
CA ILE A 52 -12.83 -7.65 0.87
C ILE A 52 -13.75 -6.46 0.64
N VAL A 53 -15.01 -6.76 0.37
CA VAL A 53 -16.09 -5.79 0.18
C VAL A 53 -17.20 -6.13 1.16
N ASP A 54 -17.66 -5.15 1.93
CA ASP A 54 -18.70 -5.32 2.95
C ASP A 54 -18.43 -6.48 3.93
N GLY A 55 -17.16 -6.65 4.30
CA GLY A 55 -16.70 -7.70 5.23
C GLY A 55 -16.67 -9.10 4.64
N LYS A 56 -16.98 -9.27 3.35
CA LYS A 56 -16.96 -10.56 2.64
C LYS A 56 -15.80 -10.62 1.66
N LEU A 57 -15.21 -11.81 1.53
CA LEU A 57 -14.19 -12.06 0.51
C LEU A 57 -14.82 -11.86 -0.88
N PHE A 58 -14.27 -10.91 -1.62
CA PHE A 58 -14.70 -10.60 -2.99
C PHE A 58 -13.81 -11.30 -4.02
N SER A 59 -12.50 -11.28 -3.80
CA SER A 59 -11.52 -11.97 -4.65
C SER A 59 -10.26 -12.29 -3.84
N SER A 60 -9.58 -13.37 -4.18
CA SER A 60 -8.30 -13.75 -3.59
C SER A 60 -7.38 -14.28 -4.69
N GLY A 61 -6.08 -14.16 -4.47
CA GLY A 61 -5.12 -14.49 -5.49
C GLY A 61 -3.67 -14.49 -5.02
N LYS A 62 -2.76 -14.58 -5.98
CA LYS A 62 -1.31 -14.48 -5.74
C LYS A 62 -0.86 -13.04 -5.94
N SER A 63 0.04 -12.57 -5.08
CA SER A 63 0.71 -11.30 -5.22
C SER A 63 2.22 -11.43 -5.02
N VAL A 64 2.99 -10.72 -5.83
CA VAL A 64 4.45 -10.64 -5.70
C VAL A 64 4.84 -9.18 -5.75
N PHE A 65 5.56 -8.72 -4.73
CA PHE A 65 6.05 -7.36 -4.65
C PHE A 65 7.58 -7.34 -4.67
N SER A 66 8.15 -6.59 -5.61
CA SER A 66 9.60 -6.41 -5.73
C SER A 66 9.91 -5.13 -6.50
N ASN A 67 10.92 -4.37 -6.05
CA ASN A 67 11.37 -3.13 -6.70
C ASN A 67 10.21 -2.17 -7.03
N ASP A 68 9.37 -1.88 -6.02
CA ASP A 68 8.20 -1.03 -6.14
C ASP A 68 7.22 -1.46 -7.25
N THR A 69 7.25 -2.74 -7.63
CA THR A 69 6.36 -3.33 -8.63
C THR A 69 5.57 -4.44 -7.99
N LEU A 70 4.25 -4.31 -8.03
CA LEU A 70 3.28 -5.30 -7.60
C LEU A 70 2.80 -6.08 -8.82
N LYS A 71 2.92 -7.40 -8.78
CA LYS A 71 2.25 -8.33 -9.70
C LYS A 71 1.14 -9.04 -8.95
N THR A 72 -0.07 -9.07 -9.51
CA THR A 72 -1.23 -9.76 -8.93
C THR A 72 -1.83 -10.73 -9.93
N PHE A 73 -2.36 -11.84 -9.45
CA PHE A 73 -3.09 -12.84 -10.24
C PHE A 73 -4.34 -13.23 -9.48
N ASP A 74 -5.51 -12.96 -10.02
CA ASP A 74 -6.80 -13.25 -9.39
C ASP A 74 -7.93 -13.39 -10.44
N PRO A 75 -9.07 -14.02 -10.10
CA PRO A 75 -10.19 -14.22 -11.03
C PRO A 75 -11.17 -13.03 -11.05
N ILE A 76 -10.78 -11.82 -10.63
CA ILE A 76 -11.72 -10.71 -10.37
C ILE A 76 -12.54 -10.25 -11.59
N CYS A 77 -12.14 -10.64 -12.81
CA CYS A 77 -12.75 -10.17 -14.05
C CYS A 77 -13.41 -11.25 -14.91
N ASN A 78 -13.29 -12.52 -14.53
CA ASN A 78 -14.13 -13.67 -14.89
C ASN A 78 -13.59 -14.91 -14.18
N ASP A 79 -14.45 -15.93 -14.03
CA ASP A 79 -14.12 -17.18 -13.36
C ASP A 79 -13.30 -18.18 -14.23
N GLU A 80 -13.05 -17.86 -15.50
CA GLU A 80 -12.47 -18.79 -16.49
C GLU A 80 -11.00 -18.51 -16.85
N GLY A 81 -10.32 -17.57 -16.18
CA GLY A 81 -8.93 -17.21 -16.53
C GLY A 81 -8.10 -16.64 -15.39
N GLU A 82 -6.78 -16.83 -15.48
CA GLU A 82 -5.81 -16.17 -14.60
C GLU A 82 -5.60 -14.72 -15.07
N TYR A 83 -6.40 -13.78 -14.54
CA TYR A 83 -6.18 -12.36 -14.83
C TYR A 83 -5.00 -11.84 -14.05
N TYR A 84 -4.06 -11.19 -14.75
CA TYR A 84 -2.87 -10.64 -14.13
C TYR A 84 -2.85 -9.12 -14.21
N GLY A 85 -2.31 -8.49 -13.18
CA GLY A 85 -2.09 -7.06 -13.08
C GLY A 85 -0.66 -6.79 -12.67
N ILE A 86 -0.04 -5.78 -13.28
CA ILE A 86 1.31 -5.30 -12.99
C ILE A 86 1.20 -3.81 -12.75
N TYR A 87 1.53 -3.39 -11.54
CA TYR A 87 1.43 -2.01 -11.10
C TYR A 87 2.76 -1.54 -10.52
N LYS A 88 3.16 -0.31 -10.88
CA LYS A 88 4.13 0.41 -10.06
C LYS A 88 3.43 0.93 -8.81
N VAL A 89 4.09 0.79 -7.67
CA VAL A 89 3.64 1.30 -6.38
C VAL A 89 4.43 2.55 -6.06
N ASP A 90 3.74 3.68 -6.03
CA ASP A 90 4.29 4.96 -5.62
C ASP A 90 4.00 5.15 -4.12
N PHE A 91 5.04 5.10 -3.28
CA PHE A 91 4.93 5.31 -1.85
C PHE A 91 4.82 6.81 -1.57
N LEU A 92 3.62 7.23 -1.18
CA LEU A 92 3.33 8.63 -0.86
C LEU A 92 3.77 8.93 0.59
N GLN A 93 3.86 10.21 0.96
CA GLN A 93 4.16 10.58 2.33
C GLN A 93 3.11 10.02 3.31
N GLY A 94 3.57 9.54 4.46
CA GLY A 94 2.73 8.89 5.46
C GLY A 94 2.40 7.44 5.11
N ASP A 95 1.15 7.05 5.36
CA ASP A 95 0.65 5.67 5.29
C ASP A 95 -0.20 5.45 4.03
N SER A 96 0.25 5.97 2.88
CA SER A 96 -0.51 5.89 1.63
C SER A 96 0.36 5.45 0.45
N ILE A 97 -0.23 4.66 -0.44
CA ILE A 97 0.40 4.23 -1.68
C ILE A 97 -0.50 4.52 -2.87
N ARG A 98 0.07 4.74 -4.05
CA ARG A 98 -0.69 4.86 -5.30
C ARG A 98 -0.29 3.75 -6.24
N PHE A 99 -1.27 3.11 -6.86
CA PHE A 99 -1.03 2.16 -7.95
C PHE A 99 -1.04 2.87 -9.30
N ILE A 100 -0.01 2.60 -10.10
CA ILE A 100 0.10 3.07 -11.48
C ILE A 100 0.15 1.83 -12.36
N ALA A 101 -0.86 1.63 -13.21
CA ALA A 101 -0.93 0.47 -14.08
C ALA A 101 0.22 0.50 -15.10
N ILE A 102 0.99 -0.59 -15.13
CA ILE A 102 1.98 -0.88 -16.18
C ILE A 102 1.29 -1.73 -17.24
N GLU A 103 0.68 -2.83 -16.81
CA GLU A 103 -0.02 -3.79 -17.65
C GLU A 103 -1.08 -4.50 -16.81
N ASP A 104 -2.24 -4.81 -17.37
CA ASP A 104 -3.30 -5.53 -16.67
C ASP A 104 -4.24 -6.12 -17.71
N SER A 105 -4.46 -7.44 -17.63
CA SER A 105 -5.32 -8.16 -18.57
C SER A 105 -6.81 -7.86 -18.37
N CYS A 106 -7.18 -7.20 -17.26
CA CYS A 106 -8.55 -6.83 -16.95
C CYS A 106 -8.81 -5.32 -17.07
N LYS A 107 -9.56 -4.94 -18.11
CA LYS A 107 -9.92 -3.52 -18.35
C LYS A 107 -10.76 -2.89 -17.22
N PRO A 108 -11.80 -3.54 -16.67
CA PRO A 108 -12.51 -3.01 -15.50
C PRO A 108 -11.60 -2.71 -14.31
N ARG A 109 -10.70 -3.63 -13.96
CA ARG A 109 -9.75 -3.43 -12.86
C ARG A 109 -8.81 -2.26 -13.14
N VAL A 110 -8.29 -2.11 -14.37
CA VAL A 110 -7.49 -0.92 -14.76
C VAL A 110 -8.26 0.36 -14.49
N TYR A 111 -9.54 0.42 -14.88
CA TYR A 111 -10.36 1.61 -14.67
C TYR A 111 -10.42 1.97 -13.18
N ASP A 112 -10.70 1.01 -12.30
CA ASP A 112 -10.86 1.24 -10.87
C ASP A 112 -9.56 1.48 -10.11
N ILE A 113 -8.48 0.75 -10.46
CA ILE A 113 -7.23 0.71 -9.71
C ILE A 113 -6.19 1.69 -10.24
N ASN A 114 -6.17 2.02 -11.54
CA ASN A 114 -5.13 2.88 -12.07
C ASN A 114 -5.22 4.29 -11.46
N ASN A 115 -4.13 4.75 -10.85
CA ASN A 115 -4.01 5.95 -10.02
C ASN A 115 -4.84 5.93 -8.73
N ALA A 116 -5.41 4.79 -8.33
CA ALA A 116 -6.07 4.67 -7.04
C ALA A 116 -5.05 4.87 -5.92
N VAL A 117 -5.47 5.60 -4.89
CA VAL A 117 -4.71 5.79 -3.66
C VAL A 117 -5.27 4.85 -2.62
N LEU A 118 -4.38 4.09 -1.99
CA LEU A 118 -4.68 3.17 -0.90
C LEU A 118 -4.14 3.76 0.39
N HIS A 119 -4.93 3.66 1.46
CA HIS A 119 -4.54 4.14 2.79
C HIS A 119 -4.39 2.97 3.75
N ARG A 120 -3.28 2.93 4.49
CA ARG A 120 -3.00 1.85 5.45
C ARG A 120 -4.09 1.82 6.52
N ILE A 121 -4.61 0.63 6.79
CA ILE A 121 -5.50 0.39 7.92
C ILE A 121 -4.61 -0.08 9.06
N ASN A 122 -4.28 0.85 9.96
CA ASN A 122 -3.56 0.52 11.19
C ASN A 122 -4.52 -0.19 12.17
N PRO A 123 -4.08 -1.25 12.86
CA PRO A 123 -4.84 -1.87 13.93
C PRO A 123 -5.07 -0.92 15.11
#